data_AF-A0A1F6QPS2-F1
#
_entry.id   AF-A0A1F6QPS2-F1
#
_cell.length_a   1.000
_cell.length_b   1.000
_cell.length_c   1.000
_cell.angle_alpha   90.00
_cell.angle_beta   90.00
_cell.angle_gamma   90.00
#
_symmetry.space_group_name_H-M   'P 1'
#
loop_
_entity.id
_entity.type
_entity.pdbx_description
1 polymer ?
#
loop_
_entity_poly.entity_id
_entity_poly.type
_entity_poly.pdbx_seq_one_letter_code
_entity_poly.pdbx_strand_id
1 'polypeptide(L)'
;MALASALGADSPASKPMPDFCQENKNLPDNGLTYCGPVAASNILVHLDRNKFQNLLDVTDPTDSDQLKLIQLLGSNRYMRTSIHGTSPINLMSGLEQYITDRGYITSIKWRGKENGGKYSAGTELPDPAWLKKEIENGSHAVLIMGFYEKLEGGITLFLRSGAHYVTLNGFKSDREIFIHDPGPHSGKETKKELYKLVPIQDDCRMGSGLGGSTRSAKGYWMLEAINPINPSPVLILEGAVVFKIEDRVAARQK
;
A
#
# COMPACT_ATOMS: atom_id res chain seq x y z
N MET A 1 17.21 41.52 -12.70
CA MET A 1 15.77 41.70 -13.01
C MET A 1 15.30 40.39 -13.62
N ALA A 2 14.19 39.86 -13.09
CA ALA A 2 13.84 38.44 -13.12
C ALA A 2 13.63 37.83 -14.52
N LEU A 3 14.20 36.63 -14.71
CA LEU A 3 13.74 35.67 -15.70
C LEU A 3 12.97 34.58 -14.96
N ALA A 4 11.65 34.67 -15.04
CA ALA A 4 10.74 33.57 -14.77
C ALA A 4 10.68 32.68 -16.02
N SER A 5 11.09 31.42 -15.88
CA SER A 5 10.91 30.29 -16.83
C SER A 5 11.64 29.10 -16.20
N ALA A 6 11.10 27.90 -15.98
CA ALA A 6 9.84 27.27 -16.30
C ALA A 6 9.58 26.22 -15.20
N LEU A 7 8.44 26.28 -14.53
CA LEU A 7 7.85 25.12 -13.86
C LEU A 7 6.68 24.69 -14.73
N GLY A 8 7.01 23.94 -15.78
CA GLY A 8 6.03 23.18 -16.54
C GLY A 8 5.39 22.17 -15.60
N ALA A 9 4.08 22.25 -15.49
CA ALA A 9 3.23 21.29 -14.82
C ALA A 9 3.22 19.97 -15.62
N ASP A 10 4.17 19.09 -15.35
CA ASP A 10 4.00 17.66 -15.64
C ASP A 10 3.45 17.00 -14.38
N SER A 11 2.20 16.55 -14.48
CA SER A 11 1.47 15.74 -13.49
C SER A 11 2.36 14.62 -12.92
N PRO A 12 2.27 14.21 -11.63
CA PRO A 12 3.11 13.14 -11.13
C PRO A 12 2.69 11.79 -11.75
N ALA A 13 3.21 11.52 -12.94
CA ALA A 13 3.08 10.27 -13.65
C ALA A 13 3.57 9.10 -12.78
N SER A 14 2.95 7.93 -12.98
CA SER A 14 3.34 6.63 -12.40
C SER A 14 4.87 6.51 -12.21
N LYS A 15 5.35 6.18 -11.01
CA LYS A 15 6.79 5.97 -10.76
C LYS A 15 7.24 4.67 -11.44
N PRO A 16 8.43 4.61 -12.09
CA PRO A 16 9.01 3.36 -12.57
C PRO A 16 9.44 2.51 -11.35
N MET A 17 8.49 1.73 -10.84
CA MET A 17 8.61 0.88 -9.66
C MET A 17 8.40 -0.57 -10.10
N PRO A 18 9.05 -1.54 -9.46
CA PRO A 18 8.71 -2.94 -9.64
C PRO A 18 7.23 -3.24 -9.38
N ASP A 19 6.71 -4.23 -10.09
CA ASP A 19 5.33 -4.70 -10.00
C ASP A 19 5.36 -6.23 -9.90
N PHE A 20 5.82 -6.73 -8.75
CA PHE A 20 6.03 -8.15 -8.54
C PHE A 20 4.71 -8.85 -8.17
N CYS A 21 4.39 -9.95 -8.86
CA CYS A 21 3.27 -10.81 -8.53
C CYS A 21 3.62 -11.77 -7.38
N GLN A 22 2.76 -11.85 -6.37
CA GLN A 22 2.97 -12.71 -5.21
C GLN A 22 2.89 -14.20 -5.54
N GLU A 23 2.24 -14.60 -6.65
CA GLU A 23 2.09 -16.00 -7.02
C GLU A 23 3.45 -16.60 -7.41
N ASN A 24 4.07 -17.29 -6.46
CA ASN A 24 5.40 -17.85 -6.64
C ASN A 24 5.58 -19.10 -5.79
N LYS A 25 5.91 -20.22 -6.44
CA LYS A 25 6.16 -21.53 -5.80
C LYS A 25 7.29 -21.54 -4.76
N ASN A 26 8.16 -20.53 -4.79
CA ASN A 26 9.26 -20.39 -3.85
C ASN A 26 8.87 -19.57 -2.60
N LEU A 27 7.63 -19.07 -2.53
CA LEU A 27 7.06 -18.48 -1.32
C LEU A 27 6.20 -19.51 -0.58
N PRO A 28 6.11 -19.43 0.76
CA PRO A 28 5.18 -20.25 1.52
C PRO A 28 3.76 -20.15 0.99
N ASP A 29 3.07 -21.29 0.91
CA ASP A 29 1.71 -21.41 0.35
C ASP A 29 1.57 -20.76 -1.05
N ASN A 30 2.60 -20.94 -1.89
CA ASN A 30 2.71 -20.33 -3.22
C ASN A 30 2.54 -18.79 -3.24
N GLY A 31 2.75 -18.13 -2.10
CA GLY A 31 2.64 -16.69 -1.92
C GLY A 31 1.22 -16.16 -1.77
N LEU A 32 0.20 -17.02 -1.57
CA LEU A 32 -1.21 -16.60 -1.42
C LEU A 32 -1.44 -15.56 -0.31
N THR A 33 -0.58 -15.52 0.69
CA THR A 33 -0.67 -14.65 1.87
C THR A 33 0.39 -13.55 1.92
N TYR A 34 1.17 -13.40 0.85
CA TYR A 34 2.38 -12.56 0.79
C TYR A 34 2.17 -11.16 0.20
N CYS A 35 0.93 -10.71 0.00
CA CYS A 35 0.63 -9.37 -0.54
C CYS A 35 1.32 -8.24 0.22
N GLY A 36 1.40 -8.32 1.55
CA GLY A 36 2.08 -7.32 2.40
C GLY A 36 3.58 -7.20 2.10
N PRO A 37 4.37 -8.27 2.30
CA PRO A 37 5.79 -8.30 1.94
C PRO A 37 6.06 -7.91 0.48
N VAL A 38 5.24 -8.36 -0.46
CA VAL A 38 5.42 -8.03 -1.88
C VAL A 38 5.19 -6.54 -2.14
N ALA A 39 4.10 -5.97 -1.64
CA ALA A 39 3.82 -4.54 -1.81
C ALA A 39 4.91 -3.65 -1.19
N ALA A 40 5.41 -4.02 0.00
CA ALA A 40 6.55 -3.32 0.59
C ALA A 40 7.85 -3.48 -0.22
N SER A 41 8.09 -4.68 -0.77
CA SER A 41 9.30 -4.96 -1.55
C SER A 41 9.37 -4.14 -2.84
N ASN A 42 8.24 -3.90 -3.52
CA ASN A 42 8.18 -3.06 -4.72
C ASN A 42 8.75 -1.66 -4.43
N ILE A 43 8.39 -1.09 -3.28
CA ILE A 43 8.88 0.23 -2.87
C ILE A 43 10.37 0.18 -2.52
N LEU A 44 10.79 -0.80 -1.72
CA LEU A 44 12.19 -0.90 -1.24
C LEU A 44 13.18 -1.12 -2.39
N VAL A 45 12.84 -1.95 -3.37
CA VAL A 45 13.66 -2.15 -4.59
C VAL A 45 13.74 -0.87 -5.41
N HIS A 46 12.63 -0.14 -5.56
CA HIS A 46 12.66 1.17 -6.24
C HIS A 46 13.56 2.16 -5.49
N LEU A 47 13.49 2.20 -4.16
CA LEU A 47 14.31 3.09 -3.34
C LEU A 47 15.80 2.75 -3.42
N ASP A 48 16.15 1.47 -3.39
CA ASP A 48 17.53 0.98 -3.54
C ASP A 48 18.15 1.43 -4.86
N ARG A 49 17.41 1.24 -5.97
CA ARG A 49 17.85 1.59 -7.33
C ARG A 49 18.04 3.10 -7.55
N ASN A 50 17.43 3.96 -6.73
CA ASN A 50 17.37 5.40 -7.01
C ASN A 50 18.07 6.28 -5.97
N LYS A 51 18.04 5.94 -4.68
CA LYS A 51 18.49 6.88 -3.64
C LYS A 51 19.09 6.23 -2.38
N PHE A 52 18.61 5.08 -1.96
CA PHE A 52 18.96 4.47 -0.67
C PHE A 52 19.65 3.12 -0.89
N GLN A 53 20.93 3.16 -1.26
CA GLN A 53 21.73 1.95 -1.55
C GLN A 53 21.82 0.99 -0.35
N ASN A 54 22.02 -0.30 -0.57
CA ASN A 54 22.10 -1.33 0.48
C ASN A 54 20.76 -1.63 1.18
N LEU A 55 19.64 -1.14 0.62
CA LEU A 55 18.34 -1.69 0.97
C LEU A 55 18.19 -3.12 0.42
N LEU A 56 18.95 -3.51 -0.60
CA LEU A 56 19.09 -4.90 -1.03
C LEU A 56 20.52 -5.41 -0.80
N ASP A 57 20.67 -6.67 -0.39
CA ASP A 57 21.97 -7.35 -0.27
C ASP A 57 22.47 -7.90 -1.61
N VAL A 58 22.30 -7.17 -2.71
CA VAL A 58 22.74 -7.64 -4.04
C VAL A 58 23.19 -6.52 -4.96
N THR A 59 24.13 -6.87 -5.84
CA THR A 59 24.79 -5.97 -6.80
C THR A 59 23.98 -5.73 -8.08
N ASP A 60 22.94 -6.55 -8.36
CA ASP A 60 22.03 -6.37 -9.49
C ASP A 60 20.61 -6.85 -9.08
N PRO A 61 19.61 -5.97 -8.93
CA PRO A 61 18.29 -6.34 -8.45
C PRO A 61 17.49 -7.05 -9.55
N THR A 62 17.65 -8.37 -9.64
CA THR A 62 16.81 -9.24 -10.48
C THR A 62 15.51 -9.63 -9.75
N ASP A 63 14.55 -10.23 -10.46
CA ASP A 63 13.35 -10.83 -9.84
C ASP A 63 13.70 -11.86 -8.75
N SER A 64 14.85 -12.53 -8.90
CA SER A 64 15.38 -13.48 -7.90
C SER A 64 15.74 -12.78 -6.59
N ASP A 65 16.22 -11.55 -6.66
CA ASP A 65 16.66 -10.81 -5.48
C ASP A 65 15.52 -10.10 -4.78
N GLN A 66 14.56 -9.58 -5.56
CA GLN A 66 13.29 -9.15 -4.99
C GLN A 66 12.58 -10.32 -4.29
N LEU A 67 12.61 -11.53 -4.86
CA LEU A 67 12.06 -12.73 -4.19
C LEU A 67 12.76 -13.03 -2.86
N LYS A 68 14.09 -12.95 -2.78
CA LYS A 68 14.82 -13.11 -1.51
C LYS A 68 14.42 -12.03 -0.50
N LEU A 69 14.26 -10.79 -0.95
CA LEU A 69 13.77 -9.70 -0.11
C LEU A 69 12.36 -10.00 0.42
N ILE A 70 11.44 -10.46 -0.44
CA ILE A 70 10.07 -10.81 -0.06
C ILE A 70 10.07 -11.92 1.01
N GLN A 71 10.87 -12.97 0.83
CA GLN A 71 11.03 -14.05 1.81
C GLN A 71 11.58 -13.52 3.14
N LEU A 72 12.59 -12.65 3.07
CA LEU A 72 13.18 -12.03 4.24
C LEU A 72 12.15 -11.18 4.98
N LEU A 73 11.46 -10.27 4.30
CA LEU A 73 10.42 -9.41 4.87
C LEU A 73 9.29 -10.23 5.50
N GLY A 74 8.83 -11.30 4.84
CA GLY A 74 7.77 -12.17 5.36
C GLY A 74 8.17 -13.01 6.58
N SER A 75 9.47 -13.11 6.89
CA SER A 75 9.97 -13.93 7.99
C SER A 75 9.50 -13.49 9.39
N ASN A 76 9.65 -14.38 10.37
CA ASN A 76 9.37 -14.12 11.78
C ASN A 76 10.16 -12.94 12.37
N ARG A 77 11.28 -12.56 11.76
CA ARG A 77 12.10 -11.43 12.23
C ARG A 77 11.44 -10.08 11.90
N TYR A 78 10.73 -9.98 10.79
CA TYR A 78 10.17 -8.71 10.31
C TYR A 78 8.63 -8.74 10.33
N MET A 79 7.99 -9.10 9.22
CA MET A 79 6.53 -8.96 9.07
C MET A 79 5.73 -10.16 9.59
N ARG A 80 6.40 -11.26 10.00
CA ARG A 80 5.76 -12.43 10.62
C ARG A 80 4.55 -12.91 9.80
N THR A 81 4.70 -12.95 8.48
CA THR A 81 3.65 -13.36 7.55
C THR A 81 3.33 -14.83 7.79
N SER A 82 2.04 -15.12 7.95
CA SER A 82 1.54 -16.47 8.25
C SER A 82 0.51 -16.90 7.23
N ILE A 83 -0.08 -18.08 7.43
CA ILE A 83 -1.23 -18.55 6.65
C ILE A 83 -2.46 -17.62 6.74
N HIS A 84 -2.49 -16.69 7.70
CA HIS A 84 -3.54 -15.67 7.82
C HIS A 84 -3.12 -14.32 7.23
N GLY A 85 -2.00 -14.27 6.50
CA GLY A 85 -1.44 -13.03 5.97
C GLY A 85 -0.58 -12.27 6.97
N THR A 86 -0.47 -10.96 6.72
CA THR A 86 0.31 -10.02 7.53
C THR A 86 -0.65 -9.02 8.17
N SER A 87 -0.64 -8.88 9.50
CA SER A 87 -1.44 -7.84 10.16
C SER A 87 -0.84 -6.45 9.90
N PRO A 88 -1.64 -5.36 9.94
CA PRO A 88 -1.11 -4.01 9.71
C PRO A 88 0.02 -3.64 10.67
N ILE A 89 -0.10 -4.04 11.95
CA ILE A 89 0.94 -3.78 12.95
C ILE A 89 2.25 -4.51 12.64
N ASN A 90 2.18 -5.77 12.18
CA ASN A 90 3.36 -6.53 11.81
C ASN A 90 4.01 -5.98 10.52
N LEU A 91 3.21 -5.52 9.55
CA LEU A 91 3.72 -4.84 8.37
C LEU A 91 4.54 -3.60 8.78
N MET A 92 3.96 -2.74 9.63
CA MET A 92 4.61 -1.51 10.08
C MET A 92 5.86 -1.78 10.92
N SER A 93 5.79 -2.65 11.93
CA SER A 93 6.96 -2.94 12.77
C SER A 93 8.05 -3.69 12.01
N GLY A 94 7.67 -4.62 11.13
CA GLY A 94 8.61 -5.35 10.29
C GLY A 94 9.34 -4.43 9.32
N LEU A 95 8.62 -3.48 8.72
CA LEU A 95 9.20 -2.48 7.83
C LEU A 95 10.13 -1.52 8.59
N GLU A 96 9.71 -1.04 9.76
CA GLU A 96 10.54 -0.18 10.62
C GLU A 96 11.86 -0.86 10.97
N GLN A 97 11.77 -2.11 11.45
CA GLN A 97 12.92 -2.90 11.85
C GLN A 97 13.84 -3.19 10.66
N TYR A 98 13.27 -3.59 9.51
CA TYR A 98 14.06 -3.86 8.31
C TYR A 98 14.88 -2.65 7.89
N ILE A 99 14.24 -1.49 7.73
CA ILE A 99 14.92 -0.26 7.28
C ILE A 99 15.97 0.18 8.31
N THR A 100 15.69 0.00 9.61
CA THR A 100 16.63 0.31 10.69
C THR A 100 17.86 -0.60 10.65
N ASP A 101 17.67 -1.90 10.40
CA ASP A 101 18.74 -2.89 10.26
C ASP A 101 19.62 -2.60 9.03
N ARG A 102 19.07 -1.94 8.00
CA ARG A 102 19.82 -1.42 6.84
C ARG A 102 20.58 -0.12 7.10
N GLY A 103 20.58 0.37 8.33
CA GLY A 103 21.32 1.57 8.72
C GLY A 103 20.64 2.89 8.37
N TYR A 104 19.35 2.85 8.02
CA TYR A 104 18.56 4.06 7.76
C TYR A 104 17.74 4.48 8.98
N ILE A 105 17.14 5.67 8.89
CA ILE A 105 16.06 6.13 9.77
C ILE A 105 14.78 6.06 8.95
N THR A 106 13.68 5.68 9.60
CA THR A 106 12.36 5.67 8.98
C THR A 106 11.33 6.30 9.88
N SER A 107 10.41 7.04 9.29
CA SER A 107 9.18 7.47 9.94
C SER A 107 8.01 6.70 9.32
N ILE A 108 7.20 6.05 10.15
CA ILE A 108 6.00 5.32 9.70
C ILE A 108 4.76 5.98 10.30
N LYS A 109 3.75 6.20 9.45
CA LYS A 109 2.45 6.75 9.77
C LYS A 109 1.35 5.80 9.31
N TRP A 110 0.31 5.68 10.12
CA TRP A 110 -0.84 4.85 9.87
C TRP A 110 -2.14 5.63 9.98
N ARG A 111 -2.99 5.45 8.98
CA ARG A 111 -4.42 5.80 9.04
C ARG A 111 -5.21 4.62 8.52
N GLY A 112 -6.21 4.16 9.27
CA GLY A 112 -7.01 3.01 8.87
C GLY A 112 -8.00 2.56 9.91
N LYS A 113 -8.77 1.51 9.58
CA LYS A 113 -9.88 1.01 10.38
C LYS A 113 -9.47 0.46 11.76
N GLU A 114 -8.21 0.04 11.90
CA GLU A 114 -7.65 -0.58 13.11
C GLU A 114 -6.74 0.42 13.84
N ASN A 115 -6.54 0.22 15.15
CA ASN A 115 -5.61 1.04 15.92
C ASN A 115 -4.17 0.76 15.48
N GLY A 116 -3.46 1.79 15.03
CA GLY A 116 -2.05 1.68 14.61
C GLY A 116 -1.03 1.73 15.75
N GLY A 117 -1.46 1.86 17.00
CA GLY A 117 -0.57 2.02 18.15
C GLY A 117 0.34 3.24 18.00
N LYS A 118 1.65 3.05 18.19
CA LYS A 118 2.65 4.13 18.05
C LYS A 118 2.75 4.73 16.64
N TYR A 119 2.22 4.05 15.62
CA TYR A 119 2.24 4.53 14.24
C TYR A 119 1.01 5.37 13.88
N SER A 120 0.00 5.46 14.75
CA SER A 120 -1.23 6.19 14.46
C SER A 120 -0.94 7.67 14.16
N ALA A 121 -1.38 8.13 12.99
CA ALA A 121 -1.25 9.51 12.53
C ALA A 121 -2.60 10.26 12.63
N GLY A 122 -3.31 10.02 13.75
CA GLY A 122 -4.64 10.53 14.05
C GLY A 122 -5.72 9.45 14.11
N THR A 123 -6.94 9.86 14.43
CA THR A 123 -8.12 8.98 14.51
C THR A 123 -8.85 8.82 13.18
N GLU A 124 -8.32 9.42 12.11
CA GLU A 124 -8.99 9.53 10.82
C GLU A 124 -8.67 8.34 9.91
N LEU A 125 -9.64 7.99 9.07
CA LEU A 125 -9.46 7.08 7.94
C LEU A 125 -8.48 7.67 6.92
N PRO A 126 -7.89 6.85 6.03
CA PRO A 126 -6.99 7.35 5.00
C PRO A 126 -7.74 8.28 4.04
N ASP A 127 -7.43 9.57 4.13
CA ASP A 127 -7.93 10.61 3.24
C ASP A 127 -6.99 10.78 2.02
N PRO A 128 -7.52 10.87 0.78
CA PRO A 128 -6.71 11.01 -0.42
C PRO A 128 -5.83 12.27 -0.43
N ALA A 129 -6.29 13.40 0.12
CA ALA A 129 -5.49 14.61 0.17
C ALA A 129 -4.31 14.48 1.15
N TRP A 130 -4.54 13.84 2.30
CA TRP A 130 -3.44 13.46 3.22
C TRP A 130 -2.44 12.54 2.53
N LEU A 131 -2.88 11.45 1.87
CA LEU A 131 -1.99 10.54 1.16
C LEU A 131 -1.16 11.27 0.11
N LYS A 132 -1.81 12.07 -0.74
CA LYS A 132 -1.14 12.85 -1.79
C LYS A 132 -0.06 13.76 -1.20
N LYS A 133 -0.39 14.51 -0.15
CA LYS A 133 0.57 15.37 0.56
C LYS A 133 1.76 14.59 1.11
N GLU A 134 1.55 13.41 1.69
CA GLU A 134 2.66 12.59 2.21
C GLU A 134 3.57 12.09 1.07
N ILE A 135 2.99 11.66 -0.06
CA ILE A 135 3.75 11.24 -1.25
C ILE A 135 4.54 12.40 -1.86
N GLU A 136 3.94 13.59 -1.96
CA GLU A 136 4.60 14.83 -2.43
C GLU A 136 5.77 15.24 -1.52
N ASN A 137 5.69 14.93 -0.22
CA ASN A 137 6.78 15.13 0.75
C ASN A 137 7.86 14.03 0.72
N GLY A 138 7.85 13.17 -0.30
CA GLY A 138 8.84 12.12 -0.51
C GLY A 138 8.59 10.85 0.30
N SER A 139 7.37 10.65 0.82
CA SER A 139 6.98 9.38 1.42
C SER A 139 6.50 8.38 0.36
N HIS A 140 6.33 7.14 0.80
CA HIS A 140 5.78 6.03 0.03
C HIS A 140 4.65 5.38 0.80
N ALA A 141 3.75 4.66 0.12
CA ALA A 141 2.61 4.05 0.79
C ALA A 141 2.32 2.62 0.32
N VAL A 142 2.02 1.77 1.30
CA VAL A 142 1.33 0.49 1.11
C VAL A 142 -0.11 0.69 1.55
N LEU A 143 -1.06 0.40 0.66
CA LEU A 143 -2.49 0.54 0.95
C LEU A 143 -3.08 -0.81 1.36
N ILE A 144 -4.12 -0.77 2.19
CA ILE A 144 -4.95 -1.93 2.52
C ILE A 144 -6.31 -1.73 1.89
N MET A 145 -6.68 -2.64 1.00
CA MET A 145 -8.00 -2.70 0.38
C MET A 145 -8.79 -3.82 1.04
N GLY A 146 -10.01 -3.54 1.48
CA GLY A 146 -10.95 -4.59 1.87
C GLY A 146 -11.81 -5.01 0.69
N PHE A 147 -12.08 -6.31 0.60
CA PHE A 147 -13.04 -6.88 -0.35
C PHE A 147 -14.43 -6.93 0.28
N TYR A 148 -15.43 -6.47 -0.45
CA TYR A 148 -16.80 -6.39 0.01
C TYR A 148 -17.80 -6.91 -1.02
N GLU A 149 -18.82 -7.60 -0.52
CA GLU A 149 -20.07 -7.83 -1.23
C GLU A 149 -21.03 -6.68 -0.93
N LYS A 150 -21.63 -6.10 -1.98
CA LYS A 150 -22.63 -5.05 -1.86
C LYS A 150 -24.02 -5.68 -1.83
N LEU A 151 -24.73 -5.48 -0.73
CA LEU A 151 -26.14 -5.84 -0.60
C LEU A 151 -26.98 -4.56 -0.71
N GLU A 152 -27.77 -4.47 -1.78
CA GLU A 152 -28.70 -3.36 -1.99
C GLU A 152 -30.04 -3.62 -1.28
N GLY A 153 -30.59 -2.58 -0.67
CA GLY A 153 -31.82 -2.57 0.11
C GLY A 153 -32.15 -1.15 0.55
N GLY A 154 -33.02 -0.99 1.56
CA GLY A 154 -33.34 0.36 2.10
C GLY A 154 -32.11 1.10 2.66
N ILE A 155 -31.06 0.37 3.07
CA ILE A 155 -29.72 0.85 3.41
C ILE A 155 -28.72 -0.02 2.64
N THR A 156 -27.74 0.60 1.97
CA THR A 156 -26.66 -0.15 1.32
C THR A 156 -25.73 -0.75 2.37
N LEU A 157 -25.54 -2.07 2.33
CA LEU A 157 -24.66 -2.79 3.26
C LEU A 157 -23.49 -3.44 2.50
N PHE A 158 -22.27 -3.13 2.93
CA PHE A 158 -21.05 -3.76 2.47
C PHE A 158 -20.61 -4.85 3.45
N LEU A 159 -20.65 -6.12 3.04
CA LEU A 159 -20.20 -7.26 3.84
C LEU A 159 -18.76 -7.63 3.48
N ARG A 160 -17.87 -7.57 4.46
CA ARG A 160 -16.44 -7.82 4.26
C ARG A 160 -16.15 -9.30 4.03
N SER A 161 -15.46 -9.62 2.95
CA SER A 161 -15.01 -10.98 2.61
C SER A 161 -13.50 -11.18 2.71
N GLY A 162 -12.69 -10.10 2.71
CA GLY A 162 -11.24 -10.21 2.82
C GLY A 162 -10.52 -8.87 2.83
N ALA A 163 -9.19 -8.92 2.75
CA ALA A 163 -8.36 -7.75 2.46
C ALA A 163 -7.10 -8.11 1.67
N HIS A 164 -6.48 -7.09 1.12
CA HIS A 164 -5.31 -7.18 0.28
C HIS A 164 -4.40 -5.96 0.45
N TYR A 165 -3.10 -6.18 0.38
CA TYR A 165 -2.12 -5.09 0.37
C TYR A 165 -1.70 -4.79 -1.07
N VAL A 166 -1.64 -3.50 -1.40
CA VAL A 166 -1.18 -3.02 -2.71
C VAL A 166 -0.19 -1.88 -2.55
N THR A 167 0.64 -1.69 -3.58
CA THR A 167 1.61 -0.58 -3.59
C THR A 167 0.95 0.65 -4.20
N LEU A 168 1.04 1.82 -3.55
CA LEU A 168 0.67 3.08 -4.20
C LEU A 168 1.81 3.55 -5.12
N ASN A 169 1.58 3.50 -6.43
CA ASN A 169 2.56 3.87 -7.45
C ASN A 169 2.54 5.36 -7.81
N GLY A 170 1.44 6.07 -7.56
CA GLY A 170 1.35 7.51 -7.78
C GLY A 170 -0.09 8.04 -7.86
N PHE A 171 -0.22 9.33 -8.15
CA PHE A 171 -1.51 10.01 -8.34
C PHE A 171 -1.60 10.55 -9.76
N LYS A 172 -2.66 10.21 -10.48
CA LYS A 172 -2.99 10.87 -11.75
C LYS A 172 -3.71 12.20 -11.53
N SER A 173 -4.56 12.25 -10.52
CA SER A 173 -5.30 13.43 -10.05
C SER A 173 -5.65 13.28 -8.57
N ASP A 174 -6.36 14.23 -7.95
CA ASP A 174 -6.74 14.16 -6.53
C ASP A 174 -7.61 12.95 -6.17
N ARG A 175 -8.25 12.32 -7.17
CA ARG A 175 -9.16 11.18 -6.99
C ARG A 175 -8.83 10.01 -7.92
N GLU A 176 -7.66 10.00 -8.52
CA GLU A 176 -7.21 8.89 -9.37
C GLU A 176 -5.80 8.48 -8.96
N ILE A 177 -5.62 7.20 -8.63
CA ILE A 177 -4.36 6.64 -8.16
C ILE A 177 -3.90 5.48 -9.05
N PHE A 178 -2.58 5.36 -9.20
CA PHE A 178 -1.95 4.18 -9.75
C PHE A 178 -1.60 3.23 -8.62
N ILE A 179 -2.00 1.96 -8.73
CA ILE A 179 -1.58 0.91 -7.79
C ILE A 179 -0.84 -0.19 -8.54
N HIS A 180 0.02 -0.90 -7.82
CA HIS A 180 0.53 -2.20 -8.20
C HIS A 180 -0.09 -3.24 -7.27
N ASP A 181 -0.97 -4.07 -7.80
CA ASP A 181 -1.62 -5.16 -7.10
C ASP A 181 -0.79 -6.45 -7.23
N PRO A 182 -0.22 -6.97 -6.11
CA PRO A 182 0.60 -8.17 -6.16
C PRO A 182 -0.21 -9.46 -6.33
N GLY A 183 -1.54 -9.38 -6.39
CA GLY A 183 -2.43 -10.52 -6.44
C GLY A 183 -2.26 -11.35 -7.72
N PRO A 184 -2.49 -12.68 -7.66
CA PRO A 184 -2.38 -13.55 -8.84
C PRO A 184 -3.27 -13.10 -10.01
N HIS A 185 -4.42 -12.50 -9.70
CA HIS A 185 -5.38 -12.00 -10.68
C HIS A 185 -4.84 -10.85 -11.54
N SER A 186 -3.87 -10.08 -11.03
CA SER A 186 -3.19 -9.04 -11.80
C SER A 186 -2.13 -9.62 -12.75
N GLY A 187 -1.73 -10.88 -12.58
CA GLY A 187 -0.77 -11.57 -13.44
C GLY A 187 0.68 -11.16 -13.18
N LYS A 188 1.62 -11.69 -13.97
CA LYS A 188 3.07 -11.48 -13.80
C LYS A 188 3.64 -10.30 -14.59
N GLU A 189 2.90 -9.81 -15.56
CA GLU A 189 3.30 -8.67 -16.37
C GLU A 189 3.04 -7.37 -15.61
N THR A 190 3.97 -6.42 -15.68
CA THR A 190 3.78 -5.10 -15.09
C THR A 190 2.58 -4.39 -15.71
N LYS A 191 1.67 -3.90 -14.87
CA LYS A 191 0.45 -3.20 -15.30
C LYS A 191 0.32 -1.85 -14.60
N LYS A 192 -0.08 -0.85 -15.38
CA LYS A 192 -0.51 0.43 -14.82
C LYS A 192 -1.98 0.33 -14.46
N GLU A 193 -2.26 -0.11 -13.24
CA GLU A 193 -3.63 -0.22 -12.76
C GLU A 193 -4.10 1.13 -12.20
N LEU A 194 -5.07 1.74 -12.87
CA LEU A 194 -5.61 3.05 -12.51
C LEU A 194 -6.97 2.89 -11.84
N TYR A 195 -7.08 3.44 -10.64
CA TYR A 195 -8.30 3.40 -9.83
C TYR A 195 -8.80 4.80 -9.54
N LYS A 196 -10.12 4.96 -9.56
CA LYS A 196 -10.83 6.14 -9.09
C LYS A 196 -11.23 5.96 -7.62
N LEU A 197 -11.00 7.00 -6.83
CA LEU A 197 -11.40 7.08 -5.43
C LEU A 197 -12.79 7.72 -5.35
N VAL A 198 -13.78 6.94 -4.92
CA VAL A 198 -15.19 7.38 -4.81
C VAL A 198 -15.58 7.44 -3.34
N PRO A 199 -15.98 8.61 -2.81
CA PRO A 199 -16.38 8.72 -1.42
C PRO A 199 -17.68 7.93 -1.19
N ILE A 200 -17.72 7.16 -0.10
CA ILE A 200 -18.91 6.41 0.27
C ILE A 200 -19.93 7.34 0.94
N GLN A 201 -21.19 7.22 0.52
CA GLN A 201 -22.31 8.04 1.02
C GLN A 201 -22.64 7.76 2.50
N ASP A 202 -23.26 8.73 3.16
CA ASP A 202 -23.54 8.71 4.60
C ASP A 202 -24.52 7.61 5.02
N ASP A 203 -25.38 7.15 4.11
CA ASP A 203 -26.39 6.12 4.31
C ASP A 203 -25.86 4.69 4.14
N CYS A 204 -24.58 4.52 3.78
CA CYS A 204 -23.95 3.21 3.64
C CYS A 204 -23.40 2.66 4.96
N ARG A 205 -23.44 1.32 5.12
CA ARG A 205 -22.88 0.62 6.28
C ARG A 205 -21.89 -0.47 5.88
N MET A 206 -20.96 -0.81 6.78
CA MET A 206 -20.00 -1.89 6.62
C MET A 206 -20.12 -2.89 7.77
N GLY A 207 -20.04 -4.19 7.47
CA GLY A 207 -20.10 -5.28 8.45
C GLY A 207 -19.07 -6.38 8.18
N SER A 208 -18.78 -7.21 9.19
CA SER A 208 -17.84 -8.34 9.11
C SER A 208 -18.50 -9.68 8.74
N GLY A 209 -19.77 -9.66 8.34
CA GLY A 209 -20.55 -10.85 7.98
C GLY A 209 -22.05 -10.67 8.25
N LEU A 210 -22.87 -11.63 7.80
CA LEU A 210 -24.31 -11.65 8.06
C LEU A 210 -24.58 -11.79 9.57
N GLY A 211 -25.36 -10.87 10.13
CA GLY A 211 -25.70 -10.84 11.56
C GLY A 211 -24.64 -10.20 12.47
N GLY A 212 -23.51 -9.74 11.93
CA GLY A 212 -22.50 -8.99 12.67
C GLY A 212 -22.92 -7.55 12.96
N SER A 213 -22.25 -6.90 13.91
CA SER A 213 -22.42 -5.45 14.11
C SER A 213 -21.97 -4.70 12.85
N THR A 214 -22.70 -3.64 12.53
CA THR A 214 -22.38 -2.79 11.37
C THR A 214 -21.96 -1.41 11.84
N ARG A 215 -21.02 -0.80 11.13
CA ARG A 215 -20.60 0.59 11.32
C ARG A 215 -20.97 1.45 10.12
N SER A 216 -20.98 2.76 10.31
CA SER A 216 -21.09 3.68 9.18
C SER A 216 -19.90 3.48 8.24
N ALA A 217 -20.16 3.51 6.93
CA ALA A 217 -19.16 3.53 5.88
C ALA A 217 -18.70 4.96 5.54
N LYS A 218 -19.27 5.97 6.21
CA LYS A 218 -18.92 7.38 6.01
C LYS A 218 -17.42 7.60 6.23
N GLY A 219 -16.80 8.36 5.32
CA GLY A 219 -15.38 8.70 5.37
C GLY A 219 -14.46 7.65 4.75
N TYR A 220 -14.98 6.48 4.37
CA TYR A 220 -14.24 5.53 3.54
C TYR A 220 -14.33 5.90 2.05
N TRP A 221 -13.42 5.33 1.27
CA TRP A 221 -13.34 5.51 -0.18
C TRP A 221 -13.42 4.15 -0.87
N MET A 222 -14.33 4.02 -1.83
CA MET A 222 -14.30 2.90 -2.78
C MET A 222 -13.19 3.10 -3.79
N LEU A 223 -12.56 2.00 -4.22
CA LEU A 223 -11.64 1.98 -5.34
C LEU A 223 -12.34 1.35 -6.55
N GLU A 224 -12.61 2.16 -7.56
CA GLU A 224 -13.21 1.70 -8.81
C GLU A 224 -12.13 1.62 -9.89
N ALA A 225 -11.82 0.42 -10.37
CA ALA A 225 -10.90 0.26 -11.49
C ALA A 225 -11.49 0.97 -12.73
N ILE A 226 -10.69 1.72 -13.47
CA ILE A 226 -11.17 2.43 -14.67
C ILE A 226 -11.52 1.46 -15.82
N ASN A 227 -10.95 0.25 -15.81
CA ASN A 227 -11.29 -0.84 -16.72
C ASN A 227 -11.43 -2.16 -15.93
N PRO A 228 -12.53 -2.38 -15.21
CA PRO A 228 -12.69 -3.57 -14.38
C PRO A 228 -12.93 -4.81 -15.24
N ILE A 229 -12.36 -5.95 -14.83
CA ILE A 229 -12.79 -7.26 -15.31
C ILE A 229 -14.02 -7.64 -14.47
N ASN A 230 -15.17 -7.83 -15.12
CA ASN A 230 -16.45 -8.10 -14.43
C ASN A 230 -16.70 -9.60 -14.19
N PRO A 231 -17.40 -9.98 -13.10
CA PRO A 231 -17.75 -9.17 -11.92
C PRO A 231 -16.61 -9.15 -10.88
N SER A 232 -16.25 -7.97 -10.39
CA SER A 232 -15.22 -7.79 -9.35
C SER A 232 -15.86 -7.37 -8.01
N PRO A 233 -15.37 -7.82 -6.84
CA PRO A 233 -15.87 -7.36 -5.54
C PRO A 233 -15.74 -5.84 -5.39
N VAL A 234 -16.53 -5.25 -4.49
CA VAL A 234 -16.36 -3.85 -4.11
C VAL A 234 -15.09 -3.71 -3.29
N LEU A 235 -14.19 -2.83 -3.72
CA LEU A 235 -12.95 -2.52 -3.03
C LEU A 235 -13.12 -1.26 -2.20
N ILE A 236 -12.75 -1.31 -0.92
CA ILE A 236 -12.78 -0.15 -0.01
C ILE A 236 -11.40 0.07 0.59
N LEU A 237 -10.92 1.30 0.60
CA LEU A 237 -9.65 1.70 1.22
C LEU A 237 -9.78 1.61 2.74
N GLU A 238 -9.30 0.52 3.33
CA GLU A 238 -9.41 0.24 4.76
C GLU A 238 -8.28 0.87 5.58
N GLY A 239 -7.12 1.13 4.95
CA GLY A 239 -5.98 1.72 5.63
C GLY A 239 -4.82 2.04 4.70
N ALA A 240 -3.86 2.79 5.22
CA ALA A 240 -2.62 3.11 4.53
C ALA A 240 -1.46 3.19 5.52
N VAL A 241 -0.40 2.45 5.21
CA VAL A 241 0.92 2.57 5.83
C VAL A 241 1.74 3.51 4.98
N VAL A 242 2.00 4.71 5.48
CA VAL A 242 2.87 5.71 4.85
C VAL A 242 4.22 5.68 5.54
N PHE A 243 5.30 5.63 4.79
CA PHE A 243 6.64 5.68 5.36
C PHE A 243 7.61 6.50 4.53
N LYS A 244 8.63 7.03 5.22
CA LYS A 244 9.70 7.82 4.61
C LYS A 244 11.04 7.37 5.18
N ILE A 245 12.03 7.20 4.30
CA ILE A 245 13.40 6.82 4.64
C ILE A 245 14.30 8.06 4.60
N GLU A 246 15.21 8.17 5.56
CA GLU A 246 16.21 9.24 5.65
C GLU A 246 17.58 8.67 6.02
N ASP A 247 18.65 9.29 5.50
CA ASP A 247 20.02 8.94 5.83
C ASP A 247 20.36 9.29 7.29
N ARG A 248 20.98 8.34 8.01
CA ARG A 248 21.46 8.57 9.38
C ARG A 248 22.49 9.71 9.48
N VAL A 249 23.27 9.94 8.41
CA VAL A 249 24.30 11.00 8.38
C VAL A 249 23.66 12.38 8.21
N ALA A 250 22.65 12.51 7.35
CA ALA A 250 21.94 13.76 7.12
C ALA A 250 21.06 14.17 8.33
N ALA A 251 20.54 13.20 9.08
CA ALA A 251 19.68 13.45 10.24
C ALA A 251 20.42 14.00 11.48
N ARG A 252 21.75 13.89 11.55
CA ARG A 252 22.57 14.43 12.66
C ARG A 252 22.96 15.91 12.47
N GLN A 253 22.68 16.49 11.31
CA GLN A 253 23.02 17.88 10.97
C GLN A 253 21.83 18.83 11.01
N LYS A 254 20.65 18.33 11.39
CA LYS A 254 19.44 19.10 11.69
C LYS A 254 19.17 19.05 13.18
#